data_AF-A0A930IZ91-F1
#
_entry.id   AF-A0A930IZ91-F1
#
_cell.length_a   1.000
_cell.length_b   1.000
_cell.length_c   1.000
_cell.angle_alpha   90.00
_cell.angle_beta   90.00
_cell.angle_gamma   90.00
#
_symmetry.space_group_name_H-M   'P 1'
#
loop_
_entity.id
_entity.type
_entity.pdbx_description
1 polymer ?
#
loop_
_entity_poly.entity_id
_entity_poly.type
_entity_poly.pdbx_seq_one_letter_code
_entity_poly.pdbx_strand_id
1 'polypeptide(L)'
;MALNYIWIGFFVIAFVFGIISLLMGDTTIFEKMMNSTFDSSKNAFTTSIGLTGVLTLWLGIMKIGEKAGVVNVLARMLSPFFSKLFPDIPKNHPVMGSIFMNIASNMLGLDNAATPTGLKAMAQMQELNTKKDTATNPMIMFLVLNTSGLTLIPTTILGYRSMNGAAQPMDVFIPILLATTVATIAGILITATWQRINIFQPTLFLGLVGIIGFVGLLIWGFGQMDKQMTNTVSSVASNLIVMSIIMLFIVVAMLRKVNVYDAFIEGAKDGFQTAVRIIPYLVAILVAVGVFRASGAMDLLIQGIKWCVEQCGLDTRFVDALPTAFMKPLSGSGARGLMLESMKTFGVDSFVGRLSCIFQGSTDTTFYILAVYFGSIGIRYTRHALACGLLADLVGVIAAIAICYIFF
;
A
#
# COMPACT_ATOMS: atom_id res chain seq x y z
N MET A 1 16.34 12.39 -5.94
CA MET A 1 17.54 12.29 -5.07
C MET A 1 17.38 11.26 -3.94
N ALA A 2 16.26 11.21 -3.19
CA ALA A 2 16.10 10.25 -2.08
C ALA A 2 16.25 8.76 -2.49
N LEU A 3 15.57 8.33 -3.55
CA LEU A 3 15.68 6.96 -4.09
C LEU A 3 17.13 6.56 -4.42
N ASN A 4 17.95 7.50 -4.90
CA ASN A 4 19.36 7.26 -5.22
C ASN A 4 20.16 6.92 -3.95
N TYR A 5 20.02 7.73 -2.90
CA TYR A 5 20.72 7.48 -1.64
C TYR A 5 20.28 6.18 -0.97
N ILE A 6 19.01 5.82 -1.10
CA ILE A 6 18.46 4.58 -0.51
C ILE A 6 18.95 3.36 -1.27
N TRP A 7 18.95 3.44 -2.60
CA TRP A 7 19.51 2.38 -3.44
C TRP A 7 21.00 2.16 -3.14
N ILE A 8 21.79 3.24 -3.11
CA ILE A 8 23.22 3.17 -2.73
C ILE A 8 23.36 2.61 -1.31
N GLY A 9 22.56 3.10 -0.36
CA GLY A 9 22.57 2.67 1.03
C GLY A 9 22.36 1.16 1.17
N PHE A 10 21.37 0.59 0.47
CA PHE A 10 21.14 -0.85 0.50
C PHE A 10 22.33 -1.64 -0.02
N PHE A 11 22.93 -1.24 -1.14
CA PHE A 11 24.10 -1.94 -1.67
C PHE A 11 25.34 -1.81 -0.79
N VAL A 12 25.63 -0.59 -0.29
CA VAL A 12 26.80 -0.35 0.56
C VAL A 12 26.66 -1.09 1.88
N ILE A 13 25.50 -1.00 2.54
CA ILE A 13 25.25 -1.71 3.79
C ILE A 13 25.32 -3.22 3.55
N ALA A 14 24.65 -3.73 2.51
CA ALA A 14 24.71 -5.15 2.17
C ALA A 14 26.14 -5.64 1.93
N PHE A 15 26.97 -4.85 1.25
CA PHE A 15 28.37 -5.18 1.01
C PHE A 15 29.20 -5.21 2.29
N VAL A 16 29.05 -4.21 3.17
CA VAL A 16 29.74 -4.17 4.47
C VAL A 16 29.36 -5.39 5.32
N PHE A 17 28.07 -5.72 5.40
CA PHE A 17 27.59 -6.90 6.13
C PHE A 17 28.03 -8.21 5.47
N GLY A 18 28.10 -8.26 4.14
CA GLY A 18 28.69 -9.39 3.41
C GLY A 18 30.17 -9.60 3.76
N ILE A 19 30.96 -8.53 3.90
CA ILE A 19 32.36 -8.62 4.38
C ILE A 19 32.40 -9.13 5.82
N ILE A 20 31.58 -8.59 6.71
CA ILE A 20 31.55 -9.03 8.12
C ILE A 20 31.22 -10.53 8.19
N SER A 21 30.18 -10.99 7.49
CA SER A 21 29.79 -12.40 7.43
C SER A 21 30.89 -13.29 6.83
N LEU A 22 31.59 -12.80 5.80
CA LEU A 22 32.75 -13.50 5.23
C LEU A 22 33.89 -13.64 6.25
N LEU A 23 34.20 -12.58 7.00
CA LEU A 23 35.21 -12.61 8.07
C LEU A 23 34.78 -13.52 9.23
N MET A 24 33.49 -13.68 9.47
CA MET A 24 32.92 -14.63 10.43
C MET A 24 32.85 -16.07 9.91
N GLY A 25 33.25 -16.32 8.65
CA GLY A 25 33.40 -17.66 8.07
C GLY A 25 32.33 -18.10 7.09
N ASP A 26 31.32 -17.29 6.75
CA ASP A 26 30.37 -17.62 5.68
C ASP A 26 30.97 -17.33 4.30
N THR A 27 31.67 -18.33 3.73
CA THR A 27 32.26 -18.24 2.39
C THR A 27 31.24 -18.19 1.26
N THR A 28 29.97 -18.48 1.54
CA THR A 28 28.88 -18.52 0.55
C THR A 28 28.07 -17.22 0.51
N ILE A 29 28.34 -16.27 1.41
CA ILE A 29 27.50 -15.06 1.56
C ILE A 29 27.42 -14.23 0.27
N PHE A 30 28.54 -14.02 -0.42
CA PHE A 30 28.55 -13.26 -1.68
C PHE A 30 27.85 -14.00 -2.81
N GLU A 31 27.89 -15.34 -2.82
CA GLU A 31 27.12 -16.16 -3.76
C GLU A 31 25.61 -16.00 -3.50
N LYS A 32 25.18 -16.11 -2.24
CA LYS A 32 23.77 -15.89 -1.84
C LYS A 32 23.29 -14.49 -2.22
N MET A 33 24.11 -13.46 -1.94
CA MET A 33 23.81 -12.08 -2.31
C MET A 33 23.67 -11.92 -3.82
N MET A 34 24.59 -12.49 -4.60
CA MET A 34 24.55 -12.43 -6.06
C MET A 34 23.33 -13.16 -6.63
N ASN A 35 23.06 -14.39 -6.18
CA ASN A 35 21.88 -15.16 -6.58
C ASN A 35 20.58 -14.39 -6.26
N SER A 36 20.52 -13.75 -5.09
CA SER A 36 19.39 -12.91 -4.70
C SER A 36 19.15 -11.75 -5.69
N THR A 37 20.20 -11.14 -6.26
CA THR A 37 20.01 -10.09 -7.28
C THR A 37 19.36 -10.63 -8.55
N PHE A 38 19.79 -11.79 -9.03
CA PHE A 38 19.22 -12.43 -10.21
C PHE A 38 17.77 -12.87 -9.99
N ASP A 39 17.50 -13.55 -8.88
CA ASP A 39 16.15 -14.00 -8.52
C ASP A 39 15.19 -12.82 -8.33
N SER A 40 15.62 -11.78 -7.62
CA SER A 40 14.82 -10.58 -7.41
C SER A 40 14.50 -9.87 -8.72
N SER A 41 15.45 -9.82 -9.67
CA SER A 41 15.23 -9.23 -11.00
C SER A 41 14.18 -10.00 -11.82
N LYS A 42 14.24 -11.34 -11.80
CA LYS A 42 13.26 -12.22 -12.46
C LYS A 42 11.87 -12.09 -11.84
N ASN A 43 11.81 -12.03 -10.52
CA ASN A 43 10.56 -11.85 -9.77
C ASN A 43 9.94 -10.47 -10.04
N ALA A 44 10.75 -9.42 -10.12
CA ALA A 44 10.32 -8.07 -10.46
C ALA A 44 9.71 -8.02 -11.88
N PHE A 45 10.37 -8.64 -12.86
CA PHE A 45 9.86 -8.71 -14.22
C PHE A 45 8.56 -9.52 -14.31
N THR A 46 8.52 -10.70 -13.68
CA THR A 46 7.32 -11.57 -13.66
C THR A 46 6.13 -10.87 -13.00
N THR A 47 6.37 -10.14 -11.91
CA THR A 47 5.36 -9.30 -11.25
C THR A 47 4.86 -8.19 -12.18
N SER A 48 5.77 -7.58 -12.94
CA SER A 48 5.42 -6.53 -13.91
C SER A 48 4.52 -7.06 -15.05
N ILE A 49 4.70 -8.31 -15.48
CA ILE A 49 3.80 -8.96 -16.45
C ILE A 49 2.39 -9.07 -15.86
N GLY A 50 2.25 -9.56 -14.63
CA GLY A 50 0.96 -9.64 -13.94
C GLY A 50 0.30 -8.26 -13.81
N LEU A 51 1.07 -7.25 -13.41
CA LEU A 51 0.61 -5.86 -13.34
C LEU A 51 0.18 -5.32 -14.71
N THR A 52 0.83 -5.73 -15.80
CA THR A 52 0.47 -5.26 -17.16
C THR A 52 -0.97 -5.64 -17.51
N GLY A 53 -1.38 -6.90 -17.29
CA GLY A 53 -2.75 -7.34 -17.57
C GLY A 53 -3.78 -6.60 -16.73
N VAL A 54 -3.47 -6.41 -15.44
CA VAL A 54 -4.32 -5.71 -14.49
C VAL A 54 -4.46 -4.22 -14.83
N LEU A 55 -3.35 -3.53 -15.13
CA LEU A 55 -3.34 -2.13 -15.56
C LEU A 55 -4.15 -1.92 -16.83
N THR A 56 -4.01 -2.82 -17.80
CA THR A 56 -4.73 -2.81 -19.07
C THR A 56 -6.25 -2.91 -18.85
N LEU A 57 -6.69 -3.86 -18.02
CA LEU A 57 -8.11 -4.05 -17.69
C LEU A 57 -8.70 -2.82 -17.01
N TRP A 58 -8.06 -2.35 -15.93
CA TRP A 58 -8.63 -1.29 -15.10
C TRP A 58 -8.57 0.08 -15.75
N LEU A 59 -7.50 0.42 -16.48
CA LEU A 59 -7.48 1.67 -17.24
C LEU A 59 -8.47 1.66 -18.39
N GLY A 60 -8.72 0.50 -19.02
CA GLY A 60 -9.81 0.33 -19.97
C GLY A 60 -11.18 0.61 -19.36
N ILE A 61 -11.51 -0.02 -18.22
CA ILE A 61 -12.77 0.21 -17.49
C ILE A 61 -12.89 1.69 -17.06
N MET A 62 -11.81 2.27 -16.55
CA MET A 62 -11.80 3.69 -16.16
C MET A 62 -12.06 4.62 -17.35
N LYS A 63 -11.52 4.31 -18.53
CA LYS A 63 -11.76 5.10 -19.73
C LYS A 63 -13.22 5.04 -20.20
N ILE A 64 -13.89 3.89 -20.01
CA ILE A 64 -15.35 3.77 -20.20
C ILE A 64 -16.07 4.74 -19.26
N GLY A 65 -15.78 4.68 -17.95
CA GLY A 65 -16.42 5.54 -16.94
C GLY A 65 -16.20 7.04 -17.18
N GLU A 66 -15.02 7.43 -17.68
CA GLU A 66 -14.70 8.81 -18.03
C GLU A 66 -15.51 9.30 -19.23
N LYS A 67 -15.50 8.55 -20.34
CA LYS A 67 -16.27 8.90 -21.53
C LYS A 67 -17.79 8.91 -21.25
N ALA A 68 -18.24 8.05 -20.35
CA ALA A 68 -19.63 8.00 -19.88
C ALA A 68 -19.99 9.14 -18.90
N GLY A 69 -19.01 9.91 -18.41
CA GLY A 69 -19.22 10.99 -17.46
C GLY A 69 -19.48 10.54 -16.01
N VAL A 70 -19.38 9.24 -15.71
CA VAL A 70 -19.58 8.69 -14.35
C VAL A 70 -18.53 9.25 -13.40
N VAL A 71 -17.28 9.31 -13.84
CA VAL A 71 -16.15 9.84 -13.05
C VAL A 71 -16.39 11.30 -12.65
N ASN A 72 -17.01 12.11 -13.52
CA ASN A 72 -17.35 13.50 -13.23
C ASN A 72 -18.45 13.63 -12.17
N VAL A 73 -19.43 12.71 -12.16
CA VAL A 73 -20.49 12.68 -11.15
C VAL A 73 -19.89 12.33 -9.78
N LEU A 74 -19.05 11.30 -9.72
CA LEU A 74 -18.34 10.92 -8.50
C LEU A 74 -17.47 12.07 -7.98
N ALA A 75 -16.70 12.72 -8.87
CA ALA A 75 -15.88 13.88 -8.51
C ALA A 75 -16.70 15.02 -7.88
N ARG A 76 -17.91 15.31 -8.38
CA ARG A 76 -18.79 16.34 -7.80
C ARG A 76 -19.33 15.95 -6.43
N MET A 77 -19.77 14.70 -6.27
CA MET A 77 -20.31 14.19 -5.00
C MET A 77 -19.29 14.31 -3.86
N LEU A 78 -18.02 14.11 -4.18
CA LEU A 78 -16.93 14.01 -3.20
C LEU A 78 -16.12 15.30 -3.06
N SER A 79 -16.40 16.28 -3.93
CA SER A 79 -15.79 17.62 -3.92
C SER A 79 -15.77 18.29 -2.54
N PRO A 80 -16.81 18.22 -1.68
CA PRO A 80 -16.79 18.92 -0.40
C PRO A 80 -15.62 18.52 0.52
N PHE A 81 -15.33 17.22 0.62
CA PHE A 81 -14.22 16.71 1.43
C PHE A 81 -12.89 16.81 0.69
N PHE A 82 -12.82 16.29 -0.55
CA PHE A 82 -11.57 16.18 -1.29
C PHE A 82 -11.02 17.52 -1.77
N SER A 83 -11.86 18.51 -2.10
CA SER A 83 -11.36 19.87 -2.45
C SER A 83 -10.70 20.59 -1.28
N LYS A 84 -10.98 20.17 -0.04
CA LYS A 84 -10.35 20.71 1.17
C LYS A 84 -9.08 19.95 1.54
N LEU A 85 -9.02 18.66 1.25
CA LEU A 85 -7.84 17.81 1.45
C LEU A 85 -6.79 18.04 0.35
N PHE A 86 -7.24 18.40 -0.85
CA PHE A 86 -6.43 18.70 -2.03
C PHE A 86 -6.71 20.13 -2.52
N PRO A 87 -6.31 21.17 -1.76
CA PRO A 87 -6.67 22.56 -2.05
C PRO A 87 -6.11 23.08 -3.38
N ASP A 88 -4.99 22.53 -3.84
CA ASP A 88 -4.30 22.96 -5.07
C ASP A 88 -4.90 22.34 -6.35
N ILE A 89 -5.87 21.42 -6.25
CA ILE A 89 -6.55 20.84 -7.42
C ILE A 89 -7.78 21.69 -7.76
N PRO A 90 -7.96 22.12 -9.02
CA PRO A 90 -9.15 22.87 -9.43
C PRO A 90 -10.45 22.13 -9.13
N LYS A 91 -11.48 22.86 -8.69
CA LYS A 91 -12.81 22.28 -8.44
C LYS A 91 -13.35 21.61 -9.71
N ASN A 92 -13.98 20.45 -9.55
CA ASN A 92 -14.55 19.64 -10.63
C ASN A 92 -13.53 19.13 -11.69
N HIS A 93 -12.23 19.18 -11.39
CA HIS A 93 -11.23 18.56 -12.26
C HIS A 93 -11.37 17.02 -12.24
N PRO A 94 -11.25 16.32 -13.38
CA PRO A 94 -11.43 14.86 -13.46
C PRO A 94 -10.50 14.05 -12.54
N VAL A 95 -9.33 14.61 -12.18
CA VAL A 95 -8.39 14.05 -11.18
C VAL A 95 -9.08 13.60 -9.91
N MET A 96 -10.07 14.35 -9.42
CA MET A 96 -10.77 14.01 -8.17
C MET A 96 -11.47 12.65 -8.26
N GLY A 97 -12.02 12.33 -9.44
CA GLY A 97 -12.63 11.03 -9.66
C GLY A 97 -11.61 9.89 -9.66
N SER A 98 -10.42 10.10 -10.26
CA SER A 98 -9.34 9.10 -10.24
C SER A 98 -8.75 8.90 -8.84
N ILE A 99 -8.55 9.99 -8.07
CA ILE A 99 -8.11 9.93 -6.66
C ILE A 99 -9.11 9.11 -5.83
N PHE A 100 -10.40 9.41 -5.96
CA PHE A 100 -11.42 8.68 -5.23
C PHE A 100 -11.46 7.20 -5.60
N MET A 101 -11.45 6.88 -6.89
CA MET A 101 -11.49 5.50 -7.35
C MET A 101 -10.30 4.69 -6.81
N ASN A 102 -9.12 5.31 -6.76
CA ASN A 102 -7.95 4.69 -6.17
C ASN A 102 -8.13 4.44 -4.66
N ILE A 103 -8.52 5.45 -3.89
CA ILE A 103 -8.71 5.32 -2.44
C ILE A 103 -9.81 4.30 -2.14
N ALA A 104 -10.94 4.35 -2.85
CA ALA A 104 -12.03 3.39 -2.70
C ALA A 104 -11.60 1.96 -3.05
N SER A 105 -10.78 1.79 -4.09
CA SER A 105 -10.24 0.48 -4.47
C SER A 105 -9.31 -0.06 -3.38
N ASN A 106 -8.43 0.79 -2.83
CA ASN A 106 -7.53 0.42 -1.72
C ASN A 106 -8.35 0.04 -0.47
N MET A 107 -9.36 0.85 -0.13
CA MET A 107 -10.31 0.58 0.98
C MET A 107 -11.06 -0.75 0.86
N LEU A 108 -11.41 -1.17 -0.34
CA LEU A 108 -12.10 -2.44 -0.56
C LEU A 108 -11.14 -3.64 -0.68
N GLY A 109 -9.83 -3.44 -0.50
CA GLY A 109 -8.82 -4.50 -0.66
C GLY A 109 -8.66 -4.96 -2.11
N LEU A 110 -8.93 -4.05 -3.06
CA LEU A 110 -8.87 -4.30 -4.49
C LEU A 110 -7.57 -3.78 -5.06
N ASP A 111 -6.45 -4.30 -4.56
CA ASP A 111 -5.10 -3.86 -4.89
C ASP A 111 -4.84 -3.81 -6.42
N ASN A 112 -5.46 -4.77 -7.13
CA ASN A 112 -5.44 -4.87 -8.58
C ASN A 112 -6.07 -3.65 -9.27
N ALA A 113 -7.10 -3.03 -8.69
CA ALA A 113 -7.75 -1.84 -9.24
C ALA A 113 -7.10 -0.52 -8.79
N ALA A 114 -6.56 -0.51 -7.57
CA ALA A 114 -6.02 0.70 -6.93
C ALA A 114 -4.78 1.24 -7.65
N THR A 115 -3.82 0.38 -7.98
CA THR A 115 -2.57 0.80 -8.64
C THR A 115 -2.80 1.51 -9.99
N PRO A 116 -3.58 0.95 -10.94
CA PRO A 116 -3.89 1.63 -12.20
C PRO A 116 -4.55 2.99 -12.02
N THR A 117 -5.59 3.06 -11.18
CA THR A 117 -6.32 4.31 -10.92
C THR A 117 -5.43 5.36 -10.25
N GLY A 118 -4.48 4.93 -9.41
CA GLY A 118 -3.51 5.82 -8.77
C GLY A 118 -2.46 6.38 -9.72
N LEU A 119 -1.93 5.55 -10.63
CA LEU A 119 -1.02 6.00 -11.67
C LEU A 119 -1.67 7.00 -12.62
N LYS A 120 -2.95 6.77 -12.94
CA LYS A 120 -3.74 7.72 -13.72
C LYS A 120 -3.95 9.05 -12.97
N ALA A 121 -4.30 9.00 -11.68
CA ALA A 121 -4.44 10.20 -10.86
C ALA A 121 -3.13 10.99 -10.80
N MET A 122 -1.98 10.31 -10.69
CA MET A 122 -0.65 10.94 -10.73
C MET A 122 -0.34 11.59 -12.07
N ALA A 123 -0.65 10.91 -13.19
CA ALA A 123 -0.48 11.49 -14.53
C ALA A 123 -1.32 12.75 -14.72
N GLN A 124 -2.59 12.73 -14.31
CA GLN A 124 -3.44 13.91 -14.42
C GLN A 124 -3.04 15.04 -13.45
N MET A 125 -2.56 14.72 -12.24
CA MET A 125 -1.95 15.74 -11.36
C MET A 125 -0.67 16.31 -11.97
N GLN A 126 0.08 15.52 -12.74
CA GLN A 126 1.29 15.95 -13.42
C GLN A 126 0.98 16.92 -14.57
N GLU A 127 -0.18 16.82 -15.23
CA GLU A 127 -0.62 17.81 -16.22
C GLU A 127 -0.73 19.22 -15.59
N LEU A 128 -1.29 19.30 -14.37
CA LEU A 128 -1.44 20.53 -13.59
C LEU A 128 -0.11 21.05 -13.00
N ASN A 129 0.94 20.22 -12.97
CA ASN A 129 2.20 20.57 -12.34
C ASN A 129 3.00 21.58 -13.18
N THR A 130 3.36 22.72 -12.61
CA THR A 130 4.21 23.74 -13.25
C THR A 130 5.71 23.39 -13.23
N LYS A 131 6.16 22.55 -12.28
CA LYS A 131 7.54 22.07 -12.15
C LYS A 131 7.58 20.55 -12.30
N LYS A 132 7.67 20.07 -13.55
CA LYS A 132 7.50 18.64 -13.91
C LYS A 132 8.46 17.67 -13.21
N ASP A 133 9.59 18.13 -12.70
CA ASP A 133 10.55 17.29 -11.98
C ASP A 133 10.33 17.22 -10.46
N THR A 134 9.37 17.99 -9.92
CA THR A 134 9.17 18.20 -8.48
C THR A 134 7.74 17.88 -8.04
N ALA A 135 7.59 17.08 -6.98
CA ALA A 135 6.29 16.65 -6.47
C ALA A 135 5.45 17.83 -5.93
N THR A 136 4.17 17.91 -6.31
CA THR A 136 3.22 18.89 -5.79
C THR A 136 2.58 18.43 -4.47
N ASN A 137 1.98 19.33 -3.69
CA ASN A 137 1.33 18.95 -2.43
C ASN A 137 0.20 17.91 -2.65
N PRO A 138 -0.65 18.03 -3.69
CA PRO A 138 -1.64 16.99 -3.99
C PRO A 138 -1.03 15.62 -4.24
N MET A 139 0.05 15.55 -5.01
CA MET A 139 0.73 14.27 -5.26
C MET A 139 1.27 13.66 -3.97
N ILE A 140 1.82 14.49 -3.08
CA ILE A 140 2.36 14.02 -1.79
C ILE A 140 1.24 13.51 -0.88
N MET A 141 0.15 14.25 -0.73
CA MET A 141 -1.01 13.83 0.07
C MET A 141 -1.61 12.53 -0.49
N PHE A 142 -1.77 12.45 -1.81
CA PHE A 142 -2.30 11.27 -2.47
C PHE A 142 -1.40 10.04 -2.29
N LEU A 143 -0.09 10.23 -2.38
CA LEU A 143 0.88 9.19 -2.09
C LEU A 143 0.74 8.69 -0.65
N VAL A 144 0.71 9.60 0.33
CA VAL A 144 0.62 9.22 1.76
C VAL A 144 -0.68 8.47 2.09
N LEU A 145 -1.80 8.85 1.46
CA LEU A 145 -3.06 8.11 1.61
C LEU A 145 -2.97 6.68 1.05
N ASN A 146 -2.21 6.48 -0.02
CA ASN A 146 -1.96 5.14 -0.55
C ASN A 146 -0.97 4.36 0.33
N THR A 147 0.06 5.02 0.90
CA THR A 147 1.02 4.35 1.78
C THR A 147 0.40 3.93 3.11
N SER A 148 -0.55 4.70 3.64
CA SER A 148 -1.24 4.31 4.86
C SER A 148 -2.26 3.19 4.66
N GLY A 149 -2.68 2.94 3.41
CA GLY A 149 -3.27 1.68 2.98
C GLY A 149 -4.57 1.27 3.68
N LEU A 150 -5.43 2.22 4.08
CA LEU A 150 -6.71 1.95 4.77
C LEU A 150 -7.46 0.84 4.05
N THR A 151 -7.42 -0.37 4.59
CA THR A 151 -8.07 -1.56 4.01
C THR A 151 -9.18 -2.01 4.94
N LEU A 152 -10.42 -1.96 4.47
CA LEU A 152 -11.59 -2.34 5.27
C LEU A 152 -11.70 -3.85 5.46
N ILE A 153 -11.33 -4.63 4.43
CA ILE A 153 -11.43 -6.09 4.45
C ILE A 153 -10.12 -6.69 3.91
N PRO A 154 -9.23 -7.20 4.78
CA PRO A 154 -7.96 -7.80 4.40
C PRO A 154 -8.14 -9.25 3.90
N THR A 155 -8.96 -9.45 2.85
CA THR A 155 -9.36 -10.76 2.31
C THR A 155 -8.17 -11.70 2.05
N THR A 156 -7.07 -11.16 1.53
CA THR A 156 -5.87 -11.93 1.22
C THR A 156 -5.20 -12.49 2.48
N ILE A 157 -5.11 -11.70 3.55
CA ILE A 157 -4.50 -12.12 4.82
C ILE A 157 -5.36 -13.20 5.48
N LEU A 158 -6.68 -13.01 5.48
CA LEU A 158 -7.65 -13.98 5.99
C LEU A 158 -7.57 -15.31 5.22
N GLY A 159 -7.45 -15.23 3.89
CA GLY A 159 -7.24 -16.40 3.01
C GLY A 159 -5.98 -17.18 3.39
N TYR A 160 -4.85 -16.49 3.58
CA TYR A 160 -3.61 -17.15 4.01
C TYR A 160 -3.71 -17.77 5.40
N ARG A 161 -4.33 -17.10 6.37
CA ARG A 161 -4.56 -17.67 7.71
C ARG A 161 -5.38 -18.96 7.62
N SER A 162 -6.45 -18.94 6.83
CA SER A 162 -7.29 -20.13 6.58
C SER A 162 -6.49 -21.28 5.94
N MET A 163 -5.73 -20.99 4.89
CA MET A 163 -4.89 -21.99 4.20
C MET A 163 -3.78 -22.57 5.08
N ASN A 164 -3.30 -21.83 6.09
CA ASN A 164 -2.30 -22.28 7.05
C ASN A 164 -2.92 -22.87 8.33
N GLY A 165 -4.23 -23.13 8.35
CA GLY A 165 -4.90 -23.86 9.43
C GLY A 165 -5.23 -23.05 10.68
N ALA A 166 -5.39 -21.72 10.57
CA ALA A 166 -5.78 -20.90 11.71
C ALA A 166 -7.13 -21.34 12.30
N ALA A 167 -7.20 -21.47 13.62
CA ALA A 167 -8.43 -21.84 14.32
C ALA A 167 -9.53 -20.79 14.11
N GLN A 168 -9.14 -19.51 14.03
CA GLN A 168 -10.04 -18.41 13.71
C GLN A 168 -9.34 -17.40 12.78
N PRO A 169 -9.43 -17.55 11.45
CA PRO A 169 -8.75 -16.64 10.50
C PRO A 169 -9.09 -15.15 10.69
N MET A 170 -10.30 -14.86 11.18
CA MET A 170 -10.86 -13.52 11.38
C MET A 170 -10.37 -12.80 12.64
N ASP A 171 -9.65 -13.47 13.55
CA ASP A 171 -9.19 -12.85 14.81
C ASP A 171 -8.31 -11.60 14.58
N VAL A 172 -7.55 -11.55 13.50
CA VAL A 172 -6.72 -10.39 13.12
C VAL A 172 -7.47 -9.25 12.43
N PHE A 173 -8.75 -9.42 12.09
CA PHE A 173 -9.52 -8.45 11.31
C PHE A 173 -9.67 -7.09 12.01
N ILE A 174 -10.22 -7.08 13.22
CA ILE A 174 -10.41 -5.85 13.99
C ILE A 174 -9.06 -5.19 14.29
N PRO A 175 -8.02 -5.93 14.73
CA PRO A 175 -6.67 -5.39 14.89
C PRO A 175 -6.10 -4.71 13.64
N ILE A 176 -6.23 -5.35 12.46
CA ILE A 176 -5.79 -4.78 11.18
C ILE A 176 -6.53 -3.47 10.89
N LEU A 177 -7.87 -3.49 11.00
CA LEU A 177 -8.72 -2.34 10.70
C LEU A 177 -8.38 -1.14 11.61
N LEU A 178 -8.13 -1.38 12.89
CA LEU A 178 -7.70 -0.35 13.83
C LEU A 178 -6.31 0.20 13.48
N ALA A 179 -5.33 -0.68 13.24
CA ALA A 179 -3.96 -0.27 12.93
C ALA A 179 -3.88 0.57 11.65
N THR A 180 -4.58 0.16 10.59
CA THR A 180 -4.60 0.89 9.32
C THR A 180 -5.37 2.22 9.40
N THR A 181 -6.42 2.28 10.23
CA THR A 181 -7.14 3.54 10.50
C THR A 181 -6.23 4.54 11.22
N VAL A 182 -5.48 4.07 12.23
CA VAL A 182 -4.50 4.89 12.94
C VAL A 182 -3.39 5.38 11.99
N ALA A 183 -2.83 4.49 11.15
CA ALA A 183 -1.84 4.86 10.15
C ALA A 183 -2.36 5.91 9.16
N THR A 184 -3.61 5.78 8.73
CA THR A 184 -4.25 6.71 7.77
C THR A 184 -4.52 8.07 8.38
N ILE A 185 -5.06 8.12 9.60
CA ILE A 185 -5.27 9.39 10.31
C ILE A 185 -3.92 10.06 10.55
N ALA A 186 -2.92 9.32 11.04
CA ALA A 186 -1.58 9.87 11.25
C ALA A 186 -0.96 10.40 9.95
N GLY A 187 -1.05 9.65 8.86
CA GLY A 187 -0.57 10.09 7.54
C GLY A 187 -1.21 11.39 7.06
N ILE A 188 -2.54 11.52 7.22
CA ILE A 188 -3.26 12.76 6.91
C ILE A 188 -2.78 13.89 7.82
N LEU A 189 -2.72 13.68 9.14
CA LEU A 189 -2.34 14.72 10.11
C LEU A 189 -0.91 15.22 9.88
N ILE A 190 0.05 14.30 9.71
CA ILE A 190 1.46 14.62 9.47
C ILE A 190 1.61 15.41 8.17
N THR A 191 0.96 14.94 7.10
CA THR A 191 1.07 15.59 5.78
C THR A 191 0.37 16.94 5.76
N ALA A 192 -0.82 17.05 6.34
CA ALA A 192 -1.54 18.30 6.46
C ALA A 192 -0.78 19.33 7.30
N THR A 193 -0.07 18.91 8.35
CA THR A 193 0.81 19.79 9.14
C THR A 193 1.93 20.35 8.28
N TRP A 194 2.61 19.51 7.49
CA TRP A 194 3.68 19.94 6.59
C TRP A 194 3.17 20.88 5.48
N GLN A 195 1.99 20.60 4.95
CA GLN A 195 1.34 21.35 3.88
C GLN A 195 0.54 22.56 4.39
N ARG A 196 0.47 22.77 5.72
CA ARG A 196 -0.30 23.83 6.39
C ARG A 196 -1.80 23.81 6.03
N ILE A 197 -2.37 22.63 5.85
CA ILE A 197 -3.81 22.43 5.64
C ILE A 197 -4.51 22.53 7.01
N ASN A 198 -5.52 23.39 7.12
CA ASN A 198 -6.31 23.50 8.34
C ASN A 198 -7.28 22.32 8.48
N ILE A 199 -6.90 21.33 9.30
CA ILE A 199 -7.68 20.11 9.53
C ILE A 199 -8.92 20.38 10.39
N PHE A 200 -8.87 21.39 11.26
CA PHE A 200 -9.98 21.80 12.13
C PHE A 200 -11.10 22.50 11.39
N GLN A 201 -10.97 22.74 10.08
CA GLN A 201 -12.10 23.23 9.30
C GLN A 201 -13.24 22.20 9.35
N PRO A 202 -14.52 22.62 9.50
CA PRO A 202 -15.63 21.72 9.79
C PRO A 202 -15.73 20.53 8.83
N THR A 203 -15.50 20.75 7.53
CA THR A 203 -15.62 19.68 6.52
C THR A 203 -14.54 18.60 6.64
N LEU A 204 -13.28 18.97 6.94
CA LEU A 204 -12.22 17.97 7.13
C LEU A 204 -12.36 17.28 8.47
N PHE A 205 -12.65 18.05 9.53
CA PHE A 205 -12.85 17.50 10.86
C PHE A 205 -14.01 16.49 10.88
N LEU A 206 -15.17 16.85 10.31
CA LEU A 206 -16.30 15.94 10.17
C LEU A 206 -15.97 14.74 9.28
N GLY A 207 -15.16 14.91 8.25
CA GLY A 207 -14.71 13.80 7.42
C GLY A 207 -13.82 12.81 8.18
N LEU A 208 -12.86 13.29 8.96
CA LEU A 208 -12.00 12.44 9.80
C LEU A 208 -12.77 11.73 10.89
N VAL A 209 -13.64 12.46 11.61
CA VAL A 209 -14.56 11.87 12.60
C VAL A 209 -15.50 10.88 11.92
N GLY A 210 -15.94 11.16 10.70
CA GLY A 210 -16.76 10.26 9.89
C GLY A 210 -16.05 8.96 9.54
N ILE A 211 -14.75 8.99 9.17
CA ILE A 211 -13.94 7.78 8.95
C ILE A 211 -13.86 6.96 10.23
N ILE A 212 -13.54 7.59 11.36
CA ILE A 212 -13.46 6.91 12.68
C ILE A 212 -14.81 6.29 13.05
N GLY A 213 -15.90 7.05 12.91
CA GLY A 213 -17.26 6.60 13.19
C GLY A 213 -17.69 5.45 12.29
N PHE A 214 -17.37 5.52 11.00
CA PHE A 214 -17.64 4.45 10.04
C PHE A 214 -16.87 3.17 10.38
N VAL A 215 -15.58 3.29 10.71
CA VAL A 215 -14.78 2.15 11.18
C VAL A 215 -15.34 1.58 12.48
N GLY A 216 -15.76 2.44 13.42
CA GLY A 216 -16.43 2.02 14.66
C GLY A 216 -17.73 1.25 14.40
N LEU A 217 -18.54 1.71 13.44
CA LEU A 217 -19.75 1.00 13.00
C LEU A 217 -19.44 -0.35 12.35
N LEU A 218 -18.38 -0.44 11.54
CA LEU A 218 -17.94 -1.71 10.99
C LEU A 218 -17.50 -2.67 12.11
N ILE A 219 -16.66 -2.21 13.05
CA ILE A 219 -16.23 -3.04 14.18
C ILE A 219 -17.44 -3.52 14.99
N TRP A 220 -18.39 -2.63 15.27
CA TRP A 220 -19.63 -2.98 15.97
C TRP A 220 -20.48 -4.00 15.19
N GLY A 221 -20.70 -3.77 13.89
CA GLY A 221 -21.52 -4.64 13.05
C GLY A 221 -20.91 -6.02 12.88
N PHE A 222 -19.61 -6.09 12.55
CA PHE A 222 -18.89 -7.35 12.43
C PHE A 222 -18.73 -8.07 13.77
N GLY A 223 -18.66 -7.33 14.88
CA GLY A 223 -18.63 -7.90 16.24
C GLY A 223 -19.90 -8.66 16.64
N GLN A 224 -21.03 -8.41 15.97
CA GLN A 224 -22.29 -9.13 16.22
C GLN A 224 -22.52 -10.32 15.28
N MET A 225 -21.69 -10.50 14.25
CA MET A 225 -21.87 -11.56 13.25
C MET A 225 -21.22 -12.87 13.70
N ASP A 226 -21.84 -13.99 13.34
CA ASP A 226 -21.26 -15.31 13.58
C ASP A 226 -19.97 -15.51 12.74
N LYS A 227 -19.01 -16.22 13.32
CA LYS A 227 -17.61 -16.28 12.87
C LYS A 227 -17.47 -16.89 11.47
N GLN A 228 -18.35 -17.82 11.11
CA GLN A 228 -18.33 -18.51 9.81
C GLN A 228 -19.03 -17.68 8.71
N MET A 229 -20.09 -16.93 9.07
CA MET A 229 -20.81 -16.07 8.13
C MET A 229 -19.98 -14.86 7.69
N THR A 230 -19.08 -14.40 8.56
CA THR A 230 -18.25 -13.22 8.31
C THR A 230 -17.25 -13.40 7.15
N ASN A 231 -16.65 -14.58 6.99
CA ASN A 231 -15.73 -14.87 5.88
C ASN A 231 -16.46 -14.88 4.53
N THR A 232 -17.63 -15.53 4.48
CA THR A 232 -18.45 -15.61 3.27
C THR A 232 -18.98 -14.23 2.89
N VAL A 233 -19.51 -13.47 3.85
CA VAL A 233 -20.03 -12.11 3.61
C VAL A 233 -18.92 -11.19 3.11
N SER A 234 -17.73 -11.24 3.70
CA SER A 234 -16.59 -10.39 3.32
C SER A 234 -16.13 -10.63 1.88
N SER A 235 -16.00 -11.90 1.46
CA SER A 235 -15.58 -12.26 0.10
C SER A 235 -16.65 -11.96 -0.94
N VAL A 236 -17.92 -12.29 -0.65
CA VAL A 236 -19.03 -12.03 -1.56
C VAL A 236 -19.28 -10.53 -1.72
N ALA A 237 -19.30 -9.77 -0.62
CA ALA A 237 -19.55 -8.33 -0.65
C ALA A 237 -18.50 -7.60 -1.49
N SER A 238 -17.21 -7.87 -1.27
CA SER A 238 -16.12 -7.19 -1.99
C SER A 238 -16.21 -7.43 -3.51
N ASN A 239 -16.34 -8.69 -3.92
CA ASN A 239 -16.42 -9.05 -5.35
C ASN A 239 -17.71 -8.53 -6.00
N LEU A 240 -18.85 -8.60 -5.29
CA LEU A 240 -20.13 -8.10 -5.79
C LEU A 240 -20.12 -6.59 -5.98
N ILE A 241 -19.55 -5.83 -5.03
CA ILE A 241 -19.40 -4.37 -5.14
C ILE A 241 -18.58 -4.03 -6.39
N VAL A 242 -17.46 -4.71 -6.61
CA VAL A 242 -16.61 -4.47 -7.78
C VAL A 242 -17.34 -4.74 -9.08
N MET A 243 -17.93 -5.93 -9.20
CA MET A 243 -18.62 -6.30 -10.41
C MET A 243 -19.78 -5.33 -10.69
N SER A 244 -20.46 -4.87 -9.64
CA SER A 244 -21.52 -3.85 -9.75
C SER A 244 -20.98 -2.50 -10.23
N ILE A 245 -19.80 -2.06 -9.79
CA ILE A 245 -19.16 -0.82 -10.29
C ILE A 245 -18.80 -0.95 -11.77
N ILE A 246 -18.24 -2.09 -12.20
CA ILE A 246 -17.90 -2.34 -13.61
C ILE A 246 -19.18 -2.31 -14.45
N MET A 247 -20.22 -3.03 -14.02
CA MET A 247 -21.51 -3.04 -14.69
C MET A 247 -22.15 -1.66 -14.74
N LEU A 248 -22.07 -0.87 -13.66
CA LEU A 248 -22.53 0.51 -13.63
C LEU A 248 -21.84 1.36 -14.71
N PHE A 249 -20.53 1.26 -14.86
CA PHE A 249 -19.79 2.01 -15.87
C PHE A 249 -20.21 1.62 -17.29
N ILE A 250 -20.37 0.33 -17.55
CA ILE A 250 -20.82 -0.19 -18.85
C ILE A 250 -22.26 0.25 -19.15
N VAL A 251 -23.18 0.07 -18.20
CA VAL A 251 -24.59 0.44 -18.37
C VAL A 251 -24.73 1.94 -18.59
N VAL A 252 -24.06 2.79 -17.81
CA VAL A 252 -24.11 4.25 -18.03
C VAL A 252 -23.48 4.64 -19.37
N ALA A 253 -22.38 4.00 -19.78
CA ALA A 253 -21.77 4.22 -21.09
C ALA A 253 -22.72 3.86 -22.24
N MET A 254 -23.43 2.73 -22.13
CA MET A 254 -24.45 2.31 -23.08
C MET A 254 -25.60 3.33 -23.15
N LEU A 255 -26.13 3.76 -21.99
CA LEU A 255 -27.21 4.76 -21.92
C LEU A 255 -26.77 6.11 -22.50
N ARG A 256 -25.50 6.48 -22.36
CA ARG A 256 -24.89 7.69 -22.93
C ARG A 256 -24.42 7.52 -24.37
N LYS A 257 -24.69 6.37 -25.01
CA LYS A 257 -24.31 6.04 -26.39
C LYS A 257 -22.79 6.14 -26.66
N VAL A 258 -21.98 5.82 -25.65
CA VAL A 258 -20.52 5.75 -25.77
C VAL A 258 -20.12 4.38 -26.34
N ASN A 259 -19.20 4.33 -27.31
CA ASN A 259 -18.62 3.07 -27.76
C ASN A 259 -17.73 2.48 -26.65
N VAL A 260 -18.28 1.51 -25.91
CA VAL A 260 -17.64 0.86 -24.76
C VAL A 260 -16.34 0.17 -25.16
N TYR A 261 -16.33 -0.51 -26.31
CA TYR A 261 -15.16 -1.26 -26.76
C TYR A 261 -14.01 -0.33 -27.13
N ASP A 262 -14.25 0.71 -27.93
CA ASP A 262 -13.21 1.68 -28.31
C ASP A 262 -12.67 2.43 -27.09
N ALA A 263 -13.56 2.81 -26.17
CA ALA A 263 -13.17 3.42 -24.90
C ALA A 263 -12.26 2.48 -24.08
N PHE A 264 -12.64 1.21 -23.98
CA PHE A 264 -11.84 0.21 -23.28
C PHE A 264 -10.46 0.04 -23.93
N ILE A 265 -10.38 -0.12 -25.25
CA ILE A 265 -9.12 -0.31 -25.98
C ILE A 265 -8.20 0.91 -25.85
N GLU A 266 -8.75 2.12 -25.87
CA GLU A 266 -7.97 3.33 -25.63
C GLU A 266 -7.34 3.32 -24.23
N GLY A 267 -8.13 3.06 -23.18
CA GLY A 267 -7.60 2.97 -21.82
C GLY A 267 -6.64 1.80 -21.60
N ALA A 268 -6.88 0.67 -22.27
CA ALA A 268 -6.03 -0.51 -22.24
C ALA A 268 -4.62 -0.22 -22.77
N LYS A 269 -4.51 0.56 -23.86
CA LYS A 269 -3.22 0.99 -24.42
C LYS A 269 -2.44 1.86 -23.43
N ASP A 270 -3.10 2.79 -22.75
CA ASP A 270 -2.49 3.61 -21.69
C ASP A 270 -1.95 2.73 -20.55
N GLY A 271 -2.71 1.68 -20.18
CA GLY A 271 -2.34 0.73 -19.13
C GLY A 271 -1.09 -0.07 -19.48
N PHE A 272 -1.03 -0.57 -20.71
CA PHE A 272 0.12 -1.30 -21.21
C PHE A 272 1.39 -0.44 -21.24
N GLN A 273 1.31 0.79 -21.77
CA GLN A 273 2.46 1.71 -21.81
C GLN A 273 2.97 2.06 -20.40
N THR A 274 2.04 2.28 -19.47
CA THR A 274 2.36 2.56 -18.07
C THR A 274 3.09 1.40 -17.43
N ALA A 275 2.64 0.16 -17.66
CA ALA A 275 3.30 -1.04 -17.14
C ALA A 275 4.75 -1.15 -17.61
N VAL A 276 5.01 -0.95 -18.90
CA VAL A 276 6.36 -0.99 -19.49
C VAL A 276 7.28 0.06 -18.86
N ARG A 277 6.77 1.28 -18.60
CA ARG A 277 7.55 2.35 -17.96
C ARG A 277 7.96 2.03 -16.51
N ILE A 278 7.18 1.19 -15.82
CA ILE A 278 7.38 0.88 -14.40
C ILE A 278 8.43 -0.21 -14.18
N ILE A 279 8.61 -1.12 -15.14
CA ILE A 279 9.53 -2.28 -15.03
C ILE A 279 10.91 -1.91 -14.47
N PRO A 280 11.63 -0.90 -15.01
CA PRO A 280 12.99 -0.59 -14.55
C PRO A 280 13.04 -0.16 -13.07
N TYR A 281 12.03 0.59 -12.62
CA TYR A 281 11.94 1.06 -11.24
C TYR A 281 11.67 -0.10 -10.27
N LEU A 282 10.84 -1.07 -10.67
CA LEU A 282 10.58 -2.27 -9.87
C LEU A 282 11.80 -3.16 -9.74
N VAL A 283 12.52 -3.37 -10.84
CA VAL A 283 13.77 -4.15 -10.81
C VAL A 283 14.78 -3.49 -9.88
N ALA A 284 14.98 -2.17 -10.01
CA ALA A 284 15.96 -1.44 -9.21
C ALA A 284 15.69 -1.57 -7.69
N ILE A 285 14.44 -1.37 -7.25
CA ILE A 285 14.11 -1.42 -5.83
C ILE A 285 14.12 -2.85 -5.28
N LEU A 286 13.56 -3.82 -6.01
CA LEU A 286 13.47 -5.21 -5.54
C LEU A 286 14.84 -5.88 -5.47
N VAL A 287 15.75 -5.58 -6.39
CA VAL A 287 17.14 -6.07 -6.34
C VAL A 287 17.87 -5.48 -5.13
N ALA A 288 17.73 -4.17 -4.87
CA ALA A 288 18.38 -3.52 -3.72
C ALA A 288 17.88 -4.11 -2.38
N VAL A 289 16.58 -4.37 -2.27
CA VAL A 289 15.99 -5.01 -1.09
C VAL A 289 16.42 -6.47 -0.97
N GLY A 290 16.49 -7.20 -2.09
CA GLY A 290 16.94 -8.60 -2.13
C GLY A 290 18.37 -8.76 -1.62
N VAL A 291 19.31 -7.96 -2.13
CA VAL A 291 20.71 -7.99 -1.69
C VAL A 291 20.87 -7.59 -0.23
N PHE A 292 20.11 -6.59 0.23
CA PHE A 292 20.11 -6.17 1.63
C PHE A 292 19.64 -7.29 2.55
N ARG A 293 18.54 -7.97 2.22
CA ARG A 293 18.06 -9.13 2.98
C ARG A 293 19.08 -10.28 2.97
N ALA A 294 19.62 -10.61 1.80
CA ALA A 294 20.57 -11.71 1.64
C ALA A 294 21.90 -11.48 2.38
N SER A 295 22.26 -10.23 2.68
CA SER A 295 23.47 -9.89 3.43
C SER A 295 23.41 -10.24 4.93
N GLY A 296 22.23 -10.57 5.47
CA GLY A 296 22.03 -10.78 6.91
C GLY A 296 21.96 -9.48 7.74
N ALA A 297 22.05 -8.31 7.11
CA ALA A 297 21.94 -7.02 7.79
C ALA A 297 20.61 -6.84 8.54
N MET A 298 19.51 -7.35 7.98
CA MET A 298 18.19 -7.30 8.62
C MET A 298 18.16 -8.13 9.91
N ASP A 299 18.75 -9.32 9.90
CA ASP A 299 18.74 -10.23 11.06
C ASP A 299 19.53 -9.63 12.24
N LEU A 300 20.71 -9.06 11.95
CA LEU A 300 21.52 -8.39 12.97
C LEU A 300 20.85 -7.13 13.53
N LEU A 301 20.16 -6.36 12.68
CA LEU A 301 19.37 -5.21 13.13
C LEU A 301 18.26 -5.65 14.10
N ILE A 302 17.55 -6.74 13.78
CA ILE A 302 16.49 -7.28 14.64
C ILE A 302 17.07 -7.81 15.96
N GLN A 303 18.21 -8.51 15.92
CA GLN A 303 18.90 -8.96 17.13
C GLN A 303 19.36 -7.79 18.01
N GLY A 304 19.87 -6.72 17.41
CA GLY A 304 20.23 -5.49 18.12
C GLY A 304 19.02 -4.83 18.79
N ILE A 305 17.88 -4.77 18.10
CA ILE A 305 16.61 -4.29 18.69
C ILE A 305 16.20 -5.21 19.85
N LYS A 306 16.26 -6.52 19.66
CA LYS A 306 15.92 -7.50 20.71
C LYS A 306 16.75 -7.26 21.97
N TRP A 307 18.06 -7.15 21.82
CA TRP A 307 18.98 -6.88 22.91
C TRP A 307 18.64 -5.57 23.63
N CYS A 308 18.40 -4.47 22.89
CA CYS A 308 18.01 -3.19 23.48
C CYS A 308 16.70 -3.26 24.27
N VAL A 309 15.69 -3.96 23.73
CA VAL A 309 14.38 -4.13 24.39
C VAL A 309 14.51 -4.98 25.66
N GLU A 310 15.32 -6.04 25.62
CA GLU A 310 15.65 -6.88 26.79
C GLU A 310 16.35 -6.08 27.89
N GLN A 311 17.30 -5.21 27.54
CA GLN A 311 17.96 -4.33 28.51
C GLN A 311 17.00 -3.33 29.17
N CYS A 312 15.93 -2.94 28.48
CA CYS A 312 14.88 -2.08 29.02
C CYS A 312 13.84 -2.84 29.86
N GLY A 313 13.95 -4.17 29.99
CA GLY A 313 12.97 -5.00 30.72
C GLY A 313 11.59 -5.04 30.06
N LEU A 314 11.51 -4.76 28.76
CA LEU A 314 10.27 -4.76 27.99
C LEU A 314 10.02 -6.12 27.33
N ASP A 315 8.76 -6.39 27.00
CA ASP A 315 8.36 -7.60 26.29
C ASP A 315 8.93 -7.63 24.86
N THR A 316 9.59 -8.72 24.49
CA THR A 316 10.30 -8.87 23.20
C THR A 316 9.52 -9.68 22.18
N ARG A 317 8.30 -10.17 22.48
CA ARG A 317 7.51 -11.03 21.58
C ARG A 317 7.24 -10.39 20.22
N PHE A 318 7.16 -9.05 20.16
CA PHE A 318 6.96 -8.34 18.91
C PHE A 318 8.20 -8.33 17.99
N VAL A 319 9.39 -8.53 18.56
CA VAL A 319 10.67 -8.37 17.85
C VAL A 319 10.81 -9.39 16.73
N ASP A 320 10.36 -10.62 16.96
CA ASP A 320 10.39 -11.70 15.96
C ASP A 320 9.42 -11.44 14.78
N ALA A 321 8.47 -10.50 14.91
CA ALA A 321 7.56 -10.08 13.84
C ALA A 321 8.04 -8.82 13.07
N LEU A 322 9.07 -8.12 13.58
CA LEU A 322 9.63 -6.92 12.94
C LEU A 322 10.17 -7.11 11.51
N PRO A 323 10.69 -8.28 11.08
CA PRO A 323 11.08 -8.44 9.67
C PRO A 323 9.94 -8.08 8.72
N THR A 324 8.70 -8.48 9.04
CA THR A 324 7.52 -8.16 8.24
C THR A 324 7.28 -6.65 8.21
N ALA A 325 7.37 -5.97 9.36
CA ALA A 325 7.18 -4.52 9.47
C ALA A 325 8.22 -3.73 8.66
N PHE A 326 9.50 -4.09 8.71
CA PHE A 326 10.54 -3.40 7.95
C PHE A 326 10.46 -3.68 6.45
N MET A 327 10.06 -4.89 6.08
CA MET A 327 9.89 -5.23 4.68
C MET A 327 8.66 -4.56 4.08
N LYS A 328 7.64 -4.24 4.87
CA LYS A 328 6.36 -3.75 4.36
C LYS A 328 6.46 -2.43 3.59
N PRO A 329 7.14 -1.37 4.06
CA PRO A 329 7.37 -0.16 3.26
C PRO A 329 8.17 -0.42 1.98
N LEU A 330 9.01 -1.46 1.97
CA LEU A 330 9.95 -1.76 0.88
C LEU A 330 9.33 -2.63 -0.21
N SER A 331 8.62 -3.70 0.18
CA SER A 331 8.10 -4.72 -0.70
C SER A 331 6.93 -5.46 -0.05
N GLY A 332 5.75 -5.35 -0.66
CA GLY A 332 4.52 -5.94 -0.13
C GLY A 332 4.50 -7.45 -0.32
N SER A 333 5.08 -7.94 -1.42
CA SER A 333 5.29 -9.38 -1.67
C SER A 333 6.39 -9.95 -0.78
N GLY A 334 7.46 -9.19 -0.53
CA GLY A 334 8.51 -9.58 0.42
C GLY A 334 7.98 -9.70 1.84
N ALA A 335 7.22 -8.71 2.30
CA ALA A 335 6.59 -8.71 3.63
C ALA A 335 5.58 -9.85 3.77
N ARG A 336 4.81 -10.14 2.71
CA ARG A 336 3.90 -11.29 2.68
C ARG A 336 4.66 -12.62 2.80
N GLY A 337 5.81 -12.75 2.14
CA GLY A 337 6.69 -13.91 2.29
C GLY A 337 7.13 -14.11 3.74
N LEU A 338 7.59 -13.04 4.39
CA LEU A 338 8.00 -13.05 5.81
C LEU A 338 6.83 -13.31 6.77
N MET A 339 5.63 -12.83 6.46
CA MET A 339 4.41 -13.14 7.20
C MET A 339 4.11 -14.65 7.15
N LEU A 340 4.16 -15.25 5.96
CA LEU A 340 3.94 -16.69 5.80
C LEU A 340 5.02 -17.52 6.47
N GLU A 341 6.28 -17.06 6.41
CA GLU A 341 7.40 -17.67 7.13
C GLU A 341 7.17 -17.62 8.65
N SER A 342 6.73 -16.47 9.18
CA SER A 342 6.38 -16.31 10.60
C SER A 342 5.29 -17.31 11.03
N MET A 343 4.24 -17.48 10.22
CA MET A 343 3.17 -18.45 10.50
C MET A 343 3.68 -19.89 10.52
N LYS A 344 4.60 -20.24 9.62
CA LYS A 344 5.20 -21.58 9.55
C LYS A 344 6.13 -21.86 10.74
N THR A 345 6.95 -20.88 11.11
CA THR A 345 7.97 -21.02 12.15
C THR A 345 7.38 -20.98 13.56
N PHE A 346 6.50 -20.01 13.83
CA PHE A 346 5.96 -19.77 15.18
C PHE A 346 4.53 -20.31 15.36
N GLY A 347 3.86 -20.70 14.27
CA GLY A 347 2.46 -21.08 14.25
C GLY A 347 1.56 -19.92 13.84
N VAL A 348 0.51 -20.22 13.07
CA VAL A 348 -0.42 -19.21 12.51
C VAL A 348 -1.18 -18.43 13.57
N ASP A 349 -1.50 -19.05 14.70
CA ASP A 349 -2.21 -18.45 15.85
C ASP A 349 -1.27 -18.01 16.98
N SER A 350 0.04 -17.97 16.73
CA SER A 350 0.99 -17.37 17.66
C SER A 350 0.88 -15.84 17.67
N PHE A 351 1.40 -15.22 18.72
CA PHE A 351 1.52 -13.76 18.80
C PHE A 351 2.28 -13.20 17.58
N VAL A 352 3.42 -13.81 17.24
CA VAL A 352 4.26 -13.43 16.09
C VAL A 352 3.50 -13.60 14.77
N GLY A 353 2.80 -14.73 14.59
CA GLY A 353 1.99 -15.00 13.40
C GLY A 353 0.86 -13.97 13.20
N ARG A 354 0.15 -13.62 14.27
CA ARG A 354 -0.90 -12.59 14.26
C ARG A 354 -0.35 -11.19 14.04
N LEU A 355 0.73 -10.82 14.73
CA LEU A 355 1.35 -9.51 14.58
C LEU A 355 1.90 -9.32 13.16
N SER A 356 2.52 -10.34 12.57
CA SER A 356 2.95 -10.31 11.17
C SER A 356 1.76 -10.11 10.20
N CYS A 357 0.58 -10.67 10.48
CA CYS A 357 -0.64 -10.34 9.74
C CYS A 357 -1.05 -8.88 9.90
N ILE A 358 -1.01 -8.35 11.12
CA ILE A 358 -1.39 -6.97 11.39
C ILE A 358 -0.43 -6.02 10.66
N PHE A 359 0.88 -6.26 10.71
CA PHE A 359 1.85 -5.49 9.92
C PHE A 359 1.55 -5.54 8.43
N GLN A 360 1.31 -6.74 7.88
CA GLN A 360 1.01 -6.91 6.46
C GLN A 360 -0.24 -6.13 6.01
N GLY A 361 -1.24 -5.98 6.89
CA GLY A 361 -2.50 -5.30 6.61
C GLY A 361 -2.56 -3.83 7.05
N SER A 362 -1.59 -3.35 7.85
CA SER A 362 -1.65 -2.03 8.48
C SER A 362 -1.33 -0.86 7.53
N THR A 363 -0.42 -1.08 6.59
CA THR A 363 0.15 -0.05 5.70
C THR A 363 0.29 -0.62 4.29
N ASP A 364 0.83 0.16 3.35
CA ASP A 364 1.24 -0.27 2.03
C ASP A 364 2.74 0.05 1.81
N THR A 365 3.20 -0.11 0.58
CA THR A 365 4.60 -0.17 0.21
C THR A 365 5.12 1.22 -0.17
N THR A 366 5.49 2.03 0.82
CA THR A 366 5.95 3.42 0.62
C THR A 366 6.99 3.59 -0.50
N PHE A 367 8.02 2.77 -0.54
CA PHE A 367 9.07 2.87 -1.56
C PHE A 367 8.61 2.45 -2.94
N TYR A 368 7.80 1.38 -3.01
CA TYR A 368 7.21 0.93 -4.25
C TYR A 368 6.24 1.98 -4.81
N ILE A 369 5.31 2.48 -4.00
CA ILE A 369 4.36 3.53 -4.39
C ILE A 369 5.14 4.75 -4.86
N LEU A 370 6.16 5.19 -4.11
CA LEU A 370 6.98 6.32 -4.50
C LEU A 370 7.71 6.07 -5.83
N ALA A 371 8.36 4.92 -6.01
CA ALA A 371 9.08 4.59 -7.24
C ALA A 371 8.14 4.47 -8.45
N VAL A 372 7.01 3.80 -8.28
CA VAL A 372 6.02 3.54 -9.35
C VAL A 372 5.27 4.83 -9.71
N TYR A 373 4.76 5.54 -8.70
CA TYR A 373 3.93 6.71 -8.92
C TYR A 373 4.78 7.85 -9.47
N PHE A 374 5.89 8.20 -8.82
CA PHE A 374 6.76 9.28 -9.32
C PHE A 374 7.57 8.88 -10.55
N GLY A 375 8.01 7.62 -10.66
CA GLY A 375 8.74 7.12 -11.83
C GLY A 375 7.90 7.15 -13.11
N SER A 376 6.59 6.83 -13.02
CA SER A 376 5.69 6.85 -14.18
C SER A 376 5.48 8.23 -14.81
N ILE A 377 5.67 9.30 -14.01
CA ILE A 377 5.47 10.71 -14.42
C ILE A 377 6.77 11.54 -14.42
N GLY A 378 7.93 10.90 -14.17
CA GLY A 378 9.25 11.53 -14.29
C GLY A 378 9.65 12.48 -13.16
N ILE A 379 9.06 12.35 -11.97
CA ILE A 379 9.39 13.20 -10.81
C ILE A 379 10.74 12.77 -10.20
N ARG A 380 11.64 13.73 -10.00
CA ARG A 380 13.00 13.52 -9.44
C ARG A 380 13.12 14.00 -7.99
N TYR A 381 12.39 15.06 -7.64
CA TYR A 381 12.40 15.70 -6.32
C TYR A 381 11.11 15.40 -5.57
N THR A 382 11.22 14.51 -4.58
CA THR A 382 10.10 13.96 -3.82
C THR A 382 9.62 14.88 -2.68
N ARG A 383 10.37 15.95 -2.36
CA ARG A 383 10.14 16.84 -1.21
C ARG A 383 9.91 16.00 0.07
N HIS A 384 8.84 16.29 0.81
CA HIS A 384 8.49 15.62 2.06
C HIS A 384 7.68 14.33 1.89
N ALA A 385 7.46 13.84 0.65
CA ALA A 385 6.68 12.62 0.40
C ALA A 385 7.19 11.41 1.17
N LEU A 386 8.51 11.18 1.09
CA LEU A 386 9.13 10.04 1.74
C LEU A 386 9.05 10.14 3.27
N ALA A 387 9.32 11.33 3.82
CA ALA A 387 9.28 11.54 5.27
C ALA A 387 7.86 11.34 5.81
N CYS A 388 6.84 11.91 5.17
CA CYS A 388 5.46 11.70 5.58
C CYS A 388 5.02 10.23 5.47
N GLY A 389 5.37 9.55 4.37
CA GLY A 389 5.05 8.13 4.17
C GLY A 389 5.67 7.25 5.24
N LEU A 390 6.99 7.39 5.49
CA LEU A 390 7.68 6.60 6.51
C LEU A 390 7.23 6.90 7.94
N LEU A 391 6.86 8.15 8.25
CA LEU A 391 6.30 8.47 9.56
C LEU A 391 4.90 7.88 9.74
N ALA A 392 4.08 7.88 8.68
CA ALA A 392 2.78 7.19 8.70
C ALA A 392 2.97 5.68 8.90
N ASP A 393 3.94 5.08 8.21
CA ASP A 393 4.28 3.66 8.36
C ASP A 393 4.74 3.36 9.79
N LEU A 394 5.62 4.19 10.35
CA LEU A 394 6.11 4.03 11.72
C LEU A 394 4.96 4.09 12.74
N VAL A 395 4.04 5.04 12.59
CA VAL A 395 2.85 5.12 13.46
C VAL A 395 1.97 3.88 13.28
N GLY A 396 1.81 3.39 12.05
CA GLY A 396 1.11 2.13 11.76
C GLY A 396 1.75 0.92 12.43
N VAL A 397 3.08 0.81 12.40
CA VAL A 397 3.85 -0.25 13.08
C VAL A 397 3.69 -0.17 14.60
N ILE A 398 3.83 1.01 15.19
CA ILE A 398 3.65 1.20 16.65
C ILE A 398 2.21 0.85 17.06
N ALA A 399 1.22 1.30 16.29
CA ALA A 399 -0.19 0.99 16.53
C ALA A 399 -0.44 -0.52 16.40
N ALA A 400 0.10 -1.18 15.37
CA ALA A 400 -0.02 -2.63 15.18
C ALA A 400 0.55 -3.41 16.38
N ILE A 401 1.72 -3.02 16.90
CA ILE A 401 2.31 -3.64 18.08
C ILE A 401 1.40 -3.46 19.30
N ALA A 402 1.01 -2.21 19.59
CA ALA A 402 0.17 -1.90 20.75
C ALA A 402 -1.19 -2.63 20.69
N ILE A 403 -1.85 -2.59 19.54
CA ILE A 403 -3.14 -3.26 19.33
C ILE A 403 -2.99 -4.78 19.44
N CYS A 404 -1.90 -5.35 18.93
CA CYS A 404 -1.67 -6.79 19.05
C CYS A 404 -1.55 -7.22 20.51
N TYR A 405 -0.79 -6.48 21.34
CA TYR A 405 -0.68 -6.74 22.78
C TYR A 405 -2.00 -6.54 23.55
N ILE A 406 -2.91 -5.69 23.06
CA ILE A 406 -4.23 -5.50 23.67
C ILE A 406 -5.16 -6.70 23.38
N PHE A 407 -5.04 -7.31 22.21
CA PHE A 407 -5.92 -8.39 21.76
C PHE A 407 -5.41 -9.81 22.05
N PHE A 408 -4.08 -10.00 22.12
CA PHE A 408 -3.40 -11.31 22.20
C PHE A 408 -2.20 -11.26 23.15
#